data_AF-A0A9X1U582-F1
#
_entry.id   AF-A0A9X1U582-F1
#
_cell.length_a   1.000
_cell.length_b   1.000
_cell.length_c   1.000
_cell.angle_alpha   90.00
_cell.angle_beta   90.00
_cell.angle_gamma   90.00
#
_symmetry.space_group_name_H-M   'P 1'
#
loop_
_entity.id
_entity.type
_entity.pdbx_description
1 polymer ?
#
loop_
_entity_poly.entity_id
_entity_poly.type
_entity_poly.pdbx_seq_one_letter_code
_entity_poly.pdbx_strand_id
1 'polypeptide(L)'
;MIIKTTLALFSVFIISCGPMQNQSAGDENNSSEMEAKKMIAEGYLAGKIIYSNIKDDCEYTIQLESGERGIYYVDPVNLKEKFKQENQPVWVKYNGLRQMNRCNKAIPVEVTSIVNRTE
;
A
#
# COMPACT_ATOMS: atom_id res chain seq x y z
N MET A 1 -54.21 36.74 36.52
CA MET A 1 -54.60 35.31 36.52
C MET A 1 -53.46 34.56 35.85
N ILE A 2 -52.32 34.37 36.54
CA ILE A 2 -51.93 33.18 37.31
C ILE A 2 -52.20 31.89 36.55
N ILE A 3 -51.14 31.14 36.23
CA ILE A 3 -50.96 29.66 36.35
C ILE A 3 -49.94 29.22 35.29
N LYS A 4 -48.87 28.43 35.52
CA LYS A 4 -48.13 27.93 36.70
C LYS A 4 -46.76 27.50 36.14
N THR A 5 -45.69 27.77 36.87
CA THR A 5 -44.37 27.15 36.68
C THR A 5 -44.43 25.64 36.91
N THR A 6 -43.75 24.84 36.07
CA THR A 6 -43.29 23.50 36.44
C THR A 6 -41.81 23.35 36.10
N LEU A 7 -41.10 23.02 37.17
CA LEU A 7 -39.68 22.75 37.33
C LEU A 7 -39.46 21.23 37.25
N ALA A 8 -38.41 20.77 36.56
CA ALA A 8 -37.55 19.59 36.87
C ALA A 8 -36.88 19.07 35.57
N LEU A 9 -35.57 19.21 35.37
CA LEU A 9 -34.42 18.42 35.89
C LEU A 9 -34.14 17.12 35.12
N PHE A 10 -32.83 16.82 34.97
CA PHE A 10 -32.16 15.63 34.40
C PHE A 10 -31.90 15.65 32.88
N SER A 11 -30.68 15.47 32.33
CA SER A 11 -29.47 14.82 32.84
C SER A 11 -28.22 15.39 32.14
N VAL A 12 -27.19 15.75 32.90
CA VAL A 12 -25.82 15.94 32.38
C VAL A 12 -25.20 14.55 32.22
N PHE A 13 -24.92 14.14 30.99
CA PHE A 13 -24.09 12.96 30.71
C PHE A 13 -22.62 13.30 31.05
N ILE A 14 -22.17 12.89 32.23
CA ILE A 14 -20.73 12.80 32.52
C ILE A 14 -20.20 11.53 31.86
N ILE A 15 -19.57 11.69 30.69
CA ILE A 15 -18.78 10.63 30.07
C ILE A 15 -17.50 10.51 30.90
N SER A 16 -17.50 9.55 31.83
CA SER A 16 -16.31 9.09 32.54
C SER A 16 -15.33 8.49 31.53
N CYS A 17 -14.22 9.19 31.28
CA CYS A 17 -13.10 8.67 30.52
C CYS A 17 -12.21 7.87 31.49
N GLY A 18 -12.39 6.56 31.53
CA GLY A 18 -11.43 5.66 32.16
C GLY A 18 -10.27 5.38 31.20
N PRO A 19 -9.00 5.33 31.66
CA PRO A 19 -7.92 4.84 30.82
C PRO A 19 -8.14 3.34 30.56
N MET A 20 -8.53 3.01 29.34
CA MET A 20 -8.60 1.64 28.85
C MET A 20 -7.16 1.10 28.73
N GLN A 21 -6.72 0.35 29.74
CA GLN A 21 -5.58 -0.54 29.62
C GLN A 21 -5.99 -1.73 28.74
N ASN A 22 -5.75 -1.62 27.43
CA ASN A 22 -5.76 -2.79 26.57
C ASN A 22 -4.34 -3.36 26.53
N GLN A 23 -4.11 -4.37 27.37
CA GLN A 23 -3.27 -5.48 26.96
C GLN A 23 -3.97 -6.15 25.77
N SER A 24 -3.27 -6.29 24.66
CA SER A 24 -3.63 -7.27 23.65
C SER A 24 -2.37 -7.99 23.22
N ALA A 25 -2.24 -9.23 23.68
CA ALA A 25 -1.46 -10.23 22.95
C ALA A 25 -2.26 -10.56 21.68
N GLY A 26 -1.69 -10.25 20.51
CA GLY A 26 -2.27 -10.56 19.20
C GLY A 26 -1.81 -9.57 18.12
N ASP A 27 -0.50 -9.40 17.93
CA ASP A 27 0.09 -8.21 17.28
C ASP A 27 0.65 -8.40 15.86
N GLU A 28 0.47 -9.54 15.22
CA GLU A 28 1.05 -9.79 13.88
C GLU A 28 0.14 -9.33 12.73
N ASN A 29 -1.16 -9.66 12.74
CA ASN A 29 -2.07 -9.27 11.65
C ASN A 29 -2.42 -7.77 11.63
N ASN A 30 -2.43 -7.11 12.79
CA ASN A 30 -2.79 -5.69 12.88
C ASN A 30 -1.64 -4.78 12.43
N SER A 31 -0.39 -5.22 12.66
CA SER A 31 0.81 -4.48 12.29
C SER A 31 1.03 -4.46 10.77
N SER A 32 0.87 -5.59 10.08
CA SER A 32 1.05 -5.67 8.62
C SER A 32 -0.02 -4.88 7.85
N GLU A 33 -1.27 -4.92 8.31
CA GLU A 33 -2.36 -4.14 7.72
C GLU A 33 -2.14 -2.63 7.90
N MET A 34 -1.67 -2.21 9.08
CA MET A 34 -1.34 -0.80 9.34
C MET A 34 -0.16 -0.32 8.49
N GLU A 35 0.87 -1.16 8.32
CA GLU A 35 2.01 -0.87 7.42
C GLU A 35 1.54 -0.73 5.96
N ALA A 36 0.72 -1.66 5.47
CA ALA A 36 0.18 -1.61 4.11
C ALA A 36 -0.63 -0.32 3.87
N LYS A 37 -1.51 0.06 4.82
CA LYS A 37 -2.25 1.32 4.75
C LYS A 37 -1.33 2.53 4.69
N LYS A 38 -0.25 2.54 5.48
CA LYS A 38 0.75 3.61 5.46
C LYS A 38 1.46 3.68 4.11
N MET A 39 1.93 2.56 3.58
CA MET A 39 2.64 2.50 2.29
C MET A 39 1.76 2.99 1.14
N ILE A 40 0.48 2.57 1.11
CA ILE A 40 -0.51 3.04 0.13
C ILE A 40 -0.77 4.54 0.30
N ALA A 41 -0.95 5.03 1.53
CA ALA A 41 -1.16 6.46 1.80
C ALA A 41 0.04 7.32 1.38
N GLU A 42 1.25 6.77 1.46
CA GLU A 42 2.47 7.40 0.96
C GLU A 42 2.59 7.33 -0.58
N GLY A 43 1.70 6.60 -1.27
CA GLY A 43 1.67 6.47 -2.72
C GLY A 43 2.52 5.33 -3.27
N TYR A 44 2.88 4.33 -2.45
CA TYR A 44 3.48 3.10 -2.95
C TYR A 44 2.39 2.18 -3.53
N LEU A 45 2.79 1.44 -4.56
CA LEU A 45 2.02 0.35 -5.12
C LEU A 45 2.62 -0.98 -4.67
N ALA A 46 1.74 -1.91 -4.32
CA ALA A 46 2.10 -3.29 -4.05
C ALA A 46 2.47 -4.01 -5.36
N GLY A 47 3.54 -4.80 -5.33
CA GLY A 47 3.89 -5.65 -6.45
C GLY A 47 4.83 -6.79 -6.11
N LYS A 48 5.20 -7.53 -7.15
CA LYS A 48 6.09 -8.69 -7.09
C LYS A 48 7.07 -8.66 -8.26
N ILE A 49 8.34 -8.96 -8.00
CA ILE A 49 9.36 -9.07 -9.05
C ILE A 49 9.13 -10.36 -9.84
N ILE A 50 9.08 -10.24 -11.16
CA ILE A 50 8.93 -11.36 -12.09
C ILE A 50 10.10 -11.36 -13.07
N TYR A 51 10.81 -12.48 -13.09
CA TYR A 51 11.90 -12.81 -13.98
C TYR A 51 11.38 -13.58 -15.20
N SER A 52 12.00 -13.34 -16.35
CA SER A 52 11.75 -14.08 -17.58
C SER A 52 13.07 -14.35 -18.30
N ASN A 53 13.25 -15.59 -18.73
CA ASN A 53 14.35 -16.01 -19.60
C ASN A 53 13.91 -16.21 -21.05
N ILE A 54 12.68 -15.81 -21.40
CA ILE A 54 12.13 -15.94 -22.74
C ILE A 54 12.81 -14.91 -23.64
N LYS A 55 13.23 -15.35 -24.82
CA LYS A 55 13.83 -14.47 -25.84
C LYS A 55 12.87 -13.34 -26.19
N ASP A 56 13.40 -12.12 -26.28
CA ASP A 56 12.68 -10.88 -26.61
C ASP A 56 11.64 -10.44 -25.55
N ASP A 57 11.68 -11.03 -24.35
CA ASP A 57 10.87 -10.60 -23.19
C ASP A 57 11.67 -9.67 -22.25
N CYS A 58 10.94 -8.96 -21.39
CA CYS A 58 11.55 -8.20 -20.30
C CYS A 58 12.07 -9.17 -19.23
N GLU A 59 13.39 -9.24 -19.10
CA GLU A 59 14.11 -10.09 -18.14
C GLU A 59 13.61 -9.91 -16.72
N TYR A 60 13.43 -8.68 -16.25
CA TYR A 60 12.83 -8.38 -14.96
C TYR A 60 11.71 -7.36 -15.13
N THR A 61 10.57 -7.64 -14.50
CA THR A 61 9.40 -6.76 -14.44
C THR A 61 8.85 -6.72 -13.02
N ILE A 62 8.04 -5.71 -12.73
CA ILE A 62 7.26 -5.65 -11.48
C ILE A 62 5.80 -5.87 -11.85
N GLN A 63 5.23 -6.98 -11.40
CA GLN A 63 3.80 -7.22 -11.46
C GLN A 63 3.11 -6.45 -10.34
N LEU A 64 2.23 -5.52 -10.68
CA LEU A 64 1.46 -4.74 -9.71
C LEU A 64 0.21 -5.53 -9.28
N GLU A 65 -0.08 -5.57 -7.99
CA GLU A 65 -1.26 -6.28 -7.46
C GLU A 65 -2.56 -5.56 -7.80
N SER A 66 -2.51 -4.24 -7.88
CA SER A 66 -3.61 -3.40 -8.33
C SER A 66 -3.09 -2.50 -9.43
N GLY A 67 -3.52 -2.78 -10.66
CA GLY A 67 -3.13 -1.99 -11.82
C GLY A 67 -3.87 -0.66 -11.83
N GLU A 68 -3.17 0.43 -11.52
CA GLU A 68 -3.71 1.75 -11.85
C GLU A 68 -3.87 1.86 -13.37
N ARG A 69 -5.07 2.25 -13.83
CA ARG A 69 -5.38 2.46 -15.25
C ARG A 69 -5.11 1.22 -16.14
N GLY A 70 -5.19 0.01 -15.58
CA GLY A 70 -5.00 -1.25 -16.31
C GLY A 70 -3.53 -1.61 -16.59
N ILE A 71 -2.57 -0.94 -15.95
CA ILE A 71 -1.15 -1.28 -16.05
C ILE A 71 -0.82 -2.33 -14.99
N TYR A 72 -0.61 -3.58 -15.42
CA TYR A 72 -0.32 -4.69 -14.51
C TYR A 72 1.15 -5.05 -14.42
N TYR A 73 1.94 -4.71 -15.44
CA TYR A 73 3.38 -4.98 -15.46
C TYR A 73 4.13 -3.72 -15.87
N VAL A 74 5.16 -3.40 -15.10
CA VAL A 74 6.09 -2.33 -15.40
C VAL A 74 7.49 -2.90 -15.58
N ASP A 75 8.23 -2.27 -16.48
CA ASP A 75 9.58 -2.60 -16.88
C ASP A 75 10.56 -1.55 -16.32
N PRO A 76 11.17 -1.81 -15.15
CA PRO A 76 12.02 -0.84 -14.48
C PRO A 76 13.39 -0.73 -15.17
N VAL A 77 13.69 0.43 -15.75
CA VAL A 77 14.99 0.67 -16.43
C VAL A 77 16.18 0.77 -15.47
N ASN A 78 15.92 0.99 -14.18
CA ASN A 78 16.91 1.23 -13.13
C ASN A 78 16.73 0.31 -11.90
N LEU A 79 16.23 -0.91 -12.08
CA LEU A 79 16.05 -1.87 -10.97
C LEU A 79 17.40 -2.21 -10.33
N LYS A 80 17.51 -1.98 -9.01
CA LYS A 80 18.72 -2.28 -8.25
C LYS A 80 18.91 -3.80 -8.13
N GLU A 81 20.16 -4.26 -8.21
CA GLU A 81 20.51 -5.68 -8.21
C GLU A 81 19.91 -6.48 -7.04
N LYS A 82 19.84 -5.88 -5.85
CA LYS A 82 19.24 -6.50 -4.66
C LYS A 82 17.74 -6.84 -4.76
N PHE A 83 17.06 -6.32 -5.79
CA PHE A 83 15.66 -6.61 -6.08
C PHE A 83 15.49 -7.50 -7.32
N LYS A 84 16.58 -7.99 -7.93
CA LYS A 84 16.53 -8.95 -9.04
C LYS A 84 16.34 -10.39 -8.56
N GLN A 85 15.42 -10.58 -7.63
CA GLN A 85 15.07 -11.88 -7.09
C GLN A 85 13.64 -12.22 -7.49
N GLU A 86 13.49 -13.39 -8.12
CA GLU A 86 12.19 -13.89 -8.56
C GLU A 86 11.20 -14.00 -7.40
N ASN A 87 9.94 -13.63 -7.67
CA ASN A 87 8.83 -13.62 -6.72
C ASN A 87 9.00 -12.73 -5.48
N GLN A 88 9.98 -11.82 -5.46
CA GLN A 88 10.18 -10.93 -4.33
C GLN A 88 9.04 -9.91 -4.20
N PRO A 89 8.30 -9.90 -3.07
CA PRO A 89 7.28 -8.90 -2.78
C PRO A 89 7.92 -7.53 -2.50
N VAL A 90 7.36 -6.48 -3.13
CA VAL A 90 7.89 -5.12 -3.03
C VAL A 90 6.79 -4.08 -2.91
N TRP A 91 7.13 -2.98 -2.26
CA TRP A 91 6.43 -1.70 -2.40
C TRP A 91 7.22 -0.84 -3.38
N VAL A 92 6.56 -0.30 -4.40
CA VAL A 92 7.22 0.48 -5.47
C VAL A 92 6.53 1.81 -5.74
N LYS A 93 7.34 2.84 -6.00
CA LYS A 93 6.95 4.08 -6.67
C LYS A 93 7.73 4.21 -7.96
N TYR A 94 7.05 4.68 -9.01
CA TYR A 94 7.68 4.83 -10.30
C TYR A 94 7.08 5.99 -11.10
N ASN A 95 7.84 6.44 -12.08
CA ASN A 95 7.38 7.36 -13.12
C ASN A 95 7.31 6.62 -14.46
N GLY A 96 6.20 6.76 -15.17
CA GLY A 96 6.09 6.25 -16.54
C GLY A 96 7.07 6.96 -17.47
N LEU A 97 7.81 6.21 -18.29
CA LEU A 97 8.70 6.76 -19.30
C LEU A 97 8.01 6.77 -20.65
N ARG A 98 8.39 7.73 -21.51
CA ARG A 98 7.91 7.80 -22.91
C ARG A 98 8.77 6.99 -23.89
N GLN A 99 9.47 5.98 -23.38
CA GLN A 99 10.30 5.11 -24.19
C GLN A 99 9.43 4.08 -24.90
N MET A 100 9.94 3.55 -26.01
CA MET A 100 9.32 2.37 -26.61
C MET A 100 9.49 1.19 -25.67
N ASN A 101 8.44 0.37 -25.53
CA ASN A 101 8.50 -0.82 -24.70
C ASN A 101 9.55 -1.79 -25.26
N ARG A 102 10.43 -2.31 -24.39
CA ARG A 102 11.38 -3.36 -24.79
C ARG A 102 10.72 -4.73 -24.94
N CYS A 103 9.55 -4.92 -24.36
CA CYS A 103 8.74 -6.13 -24.46
C CYS A 103 7.24 -5.78 -24.53
N ASN A 104 6.43 -6.71 -25.03
CA ASN A 104 5.00 -6.45 -25.26
C ASN A 104 4.16 -6.33 -23.98
N LYS A 105 4.59 -6.97 -22.88
CA LYS A 105 3.77 -7.14 -21.68
C LYS A 105 3.88 -6.01 -20.66
N ALA A 106 4.95 -5.20 -20.72
CA ALA A 106 5.28 -4.22 -19.68
C ALA A 106 5.66 -2.86 -20.28
N ILE A 107 5.33 -1.79 -19.56
CA ILE A 107 5.68 -0.42 -19.94
C ILE A 107 6.96 0.03 -19.24
N PRO A 108 7.85 0.79 -19.92
CA PRO A 108 9.09 1.25 -19.32
C PRO A 108 8.81 2.30 -18.24
N VAL A 109 9.45 2.14 -17.09
CA VAL A 109 9.32 3.04 -15.95
C VAL A 109 10.68 3.31 -15.30
N GLU A 110 10.79 4.48 -14.68
CA GLU A 110 11.86 4.79 -13.74
C GLU A 110 11.37 4.53 -12.32
N VAL A 111 12.03 3.64 -11.59
CA VAL A 111 11.76 3.41 -10.17
C VAL A 111 12.32 4.57 -9.37
N THR A 112 11.44 5.28 -8.66
CA THR A 112 11.81 6.41 -7.78
C THR A 112 12.03 5.96 -6.34
N SER A 113 11.28 4.94 -5.90
CA SER A 113 11.50 4.28 -4.60
C SER A 113 11.05 2.82 -4.67
N ILE A 114 11.79 1.94 -3.99
CA ILE A 114 11.46 0.53 -3.88
C ILE A 114 11.99 -0.02 -2.56
N VAL A 115 11.13 -0.75 -1.84
CA VAL A 115 11.48 -1.42 -0.59
C VAL A 115 10.87 -2.82 -0.58
N ASN A 116 11.44 -3.72 0.23
CA ASN A 116 10.85 -5.03 0.46
C ASN A 116 9.48 -4.88 1.11
N ARG A 117 8.55 -5.74 0.74
CA ARG A 117 7.29 -5.90 1.44
C ARG A 117 7.28 -7.25 2.14
N THR A 118 7.09 -7.24 3.44
CA THR A 118 6.80 -8.45 4.21
C THR A 118 5.46 -9.03 3.75
N GLU A 119 5.42 -10.32 3.39
CA GLU A 119 4.15 -11.03 3.15
C GLU A 119 3.44 -11.32 4.48
#